data_AF-A0A432UX50-F1
#
_entry.id   AF-A0A432UX50-F1
#
_cell.length_a   1.000
_cell.length_b   1.000
_cell.length_c   1.000
_cell.angle_alpha   90.00
_cell.angle_beta   90.00
_cell.angle_gamma   90.00
#
_symmetry.space_group_name_H-M   'P 1'
#
loop_
_entity.id
_entity.type
_entity.pdbx_description
1 polymer ?
#
loop_
_entity_poly.entity_id
_entity_poly.type
_entity_poly.pdbx_seq_one_letter_code
_entity_poly.pdbx_strand_id
1 'polypeptide(L)'
;MTEPPNKLTFFCELYTDDLVKLFATPGLIEQLQALRASVSLGILDFSDERADIVHRLNKQGIPVIGWQLLPVEQGYWYNMANAPEAV
;
A
#
# COMPACT_ATOMS: atom_id res chain seq x y z
N MET A 1 11.41 20.77 20.66
CA MET A 1 11.28 19.62 19.76
C MET A 1 9.86 19.11 19.88
N THR A 2 9.06 19.19 18.83
CA THR A 2 7.74 18.56 18.81
C THR A 2 7.92 17.06 18.72
N GLU A 3 7.22 16.31 19.57
CA GLU A 3 7.15 14.85 19.52
C GLU A 3 6.80 14.42 18.07
N PRO A 4 7.50 13.43 17.48
CA PRO A 4 7.12 12.97 16.15
C PRO A 4 5.66 12.53 16.23
N PRO A 5 4.78 13.00 15.34
CA PRO A 5 3.39 12.61 15.40
C PRO A 5 3.30 11.08 15.34
N ASN A 6 2.62 10.47 16.30
CA ASN A 6 2.30 9.04 16.28
C ASN A 6 1.50 8.75 15.00
N LYS A 7 2.22 8.35 13.94
CA LYS A 7 1.66 8.16 12.61
C LYS A 7 1.38 6.69 12.40
N LEU A 8 0.11 6.32 12.52
CA LEU A 8 -0.34 4.95 12.24
C LEU A 8 -0.12 4.65 10.76
N THR A 9 0.46 3.49 10.47
CA THR A 9 0.59 2.98 9.11
C THR A 9 0.04 1.57 9.06
N PHE A 10 -0.95 1.34 8.21
CA PHE A 10 -1.52 0.02 7.98
C PHE A 10 -0.79 -0.64 6.81
N PHE A 11 -0.37 -1.89 6.99
CA PHE A 11 0.19 -2.69 5.90
C PHE A 11 -0.92 -3.49 5.21
N CYS A 12 -0.95 -3.48 3.88
CA CYS A 12 -1.92 -4.20 3.06
C CYS A 12 -1.22 -4.88 1.89
N GLU A 13 -1.47 -6.18 1.71
CA GLU A 13 -0.89 -7.01 0.66
C GLU A 13 -1.97 -7.94 0.09
N LEU A 14 -3.14 -7.37 -0.20
CA LEU A 14 -4.23 -8.12 -0.80
C LEU A 14 -4.03 -8.24 -2.31
N TYR A 15 -4.42 -9.41 -2.85
CA TYR A 15 -4.63 -9.61 -4.28
C TYR A 15 -5.79 -8.73 -4.78
N THR A 16 -5.81 -8.47 -6.08
CA THR A 16 -6.63 -7.44 -6.73
C THR A 16 -8.11 -7.47 -6.31
N ASP A 17 -8.78 -8.62 -6.39
CA ASP A 17 -10.21 -8.72 -6.06
C ASP A 17 -10.51 -8.30 -4.62
N ASP A 18 -9.71 -8.76 -3.66
CA ASP A 18 -9.93 -8.46 -2.25
C ASP A 18 -9.45 -7.05 -1.88
N LEU A 19 -8.43 -6.55 -2.57
CA LEU A 19 -8.00 -5.16 -2.46
C LEU A 19 -9.11 -4.20 -2.92
N VAL A 20 -9.72 -4.47 -4.07
CA VAL A 20 -10.84 -3.68 -4.60
C VAL A 20 -12.03 -3.74 -3.64
N LYS A 21 -12.40 -4.93 -3.14
CA LYS A 21 -13.48 -5.08 -2.14
C LYS A 21 -13.18 -4.30 -0.86
N LEU A 22 -11.95 -4.37 -0.34
CA LEU A 22 -11.56 -3.62 0.86
C LEU A 22 -11.78 -2.12 0.65
N PHE A 23 -11.26 -1.54 -0.44
CA PHE A 23 -11.38 -0.11 -0.69
C PHE A 23 -12.76 0.32 -1.21
N ALA A 24 -13.64 -0.61 -1.55
CA ALA A 24 -15.07 -0.38 -1.76
C ALA A 24 -15.87 -0.30 -0.44
N THR A 25 -15.27 -0.68 0.70
CA THR A 25 -15.93 -0.63 2.01
C THR A 25 -16.34 0.80 2.36
N PRO A 26 -17.63 1.07 2.60
CA PRO A 26 -18.09 2.40 3.02
C PRO A 26 -17.43 2.85 4.32
N GLY A 27 -16.97 4.10 4.39
CA GLY A 27 -16.38 4.68 5.60
C GLY A 27 -14.89 4.40 5.80
N LEU A 28 -14.27 3.51 5.02
CA LEU A 28 -12.86 3.15 5.21
C LEU A 28 -11.92 4.34 4.99
N ILE A 29 -12.16 5.11 3.94
CA ILE A 29 -11.31 6.28 3.61
C ILE A 29 -11.43 7.34 4.68
N GLU A 30 -12.66 7.59 5.15
CA GLU A 30 -12.97 8.55 6.20
C GLU A 30 -12.30 8.15 7.53
N GLN A 31 -12.27 6.85 7.84
CA GLN A 31 -11.55 6.32 9.00
C GLN A 31 -10.04 6.52 8.88
N LEU A 32 -9.44 6.23 7.72
CA LEU A 32 -8.01 6.47 7.47
C LEU A 32 -7.66 7.96 7.63
N GLN A 33 -8.52 8.86 7.13
CA GLN A 33 -8.36 10.31 7.31
C GLN A 33 -8.47 10.74 8.77
N ALA A 34 -9.48 10.25 9.50
CA ALA A 34 -9.68 10.57 10.91
C ALA A 34 -8.48 10.13 11.77
N LEU A 35 -7.88 8.99 11.45
CA LEU A 35 -6.68 8.46 12.09
C LEU A 35 -5.39 9.18 11.65
N ARG A 36 -5.44 10.01 10.60
CA ARG A 36 -4.27 10.57 9.92
C ARG A 36 -3.26 9.47 9.55
N ALA A 37 -3.78 8.32 9.14
CA ALA A 37 -3.01 7.13 8.86
C ALA A 37 -2.34 7.19 7.47
N SER A 38 -1.28 6.42 7.31
CA SER A 38 -0.73 6.04 6.00
C SER A 38 -1.01 4.56 5.70
N VAL A 39 -0.83 4.19 4.43
CA VAL A 39 -0.92 2.80 3.98
C VAL A 39 0.42 2.39 3.38
N SER A 40 1.02 1.32 3.92
CA SER A 40 2.07 0.59 3.22
C SER A 40 1.41 -0.48 2.36
N LEU A 41 1.54 -0.37 1.04
CA LEU A 41 0.88 -1.26 0.09
C LEU A 41 1.91 -2.16 -0.58
N GLY A 42 1.76 -3.47 -0.42
CA GLY A 42 2.45 -4.46 -1.23
C GLY A 42 2.02 -4.33 -2.69
N ILE A 43 2.98 -4.08 -3.58
CA ILE A 43 2.80 -3.97 -5.02
C ILE A 43 3.14 -5.33 -5.62
N LEU A 44 2.13 -6.19 -5.66
CA LEU A 44 2.19 -7.53 -6.26
C LEU A 44 2.23 -7.48 -7.80
N ASP A 45 1.66 -6.41 -8.36
CA ASP A 45 1.49 -6.15 -9.78
C ASP A 45 1.37 -4.63 -10.01
N PHE A 46 1.52 -4.20 -11.26
CA PHE A 46 1.29 -2.83 -11.70
C PHE A 46 -0.07 -2.69 -12.41
N SER A 47 -1.09 -3.37 -11.89
CA SER A 47 -2.44 -3.33 -12.46
C SER A 47 -3.10 -1.94 -12.34
N ASP A 48 -4.00 -1.63 -13.28
CA ASP A 48 -4.77 -0.38 -13.27
C ASP A 48 -5.64 -0.28 -12.01
N GLU A 49 -6.21 -1.40 -11.55
CA GLU A 49 -7.03 -1.45 -10.33
C GLU A 49 -6.23 -1.02 -9.08
N ARG A 50 -4.99 -1.49 -8.96
CA ARG A 50 -4.10 -1.12 -7.85
C ARG A 50 -3.70 0.35 -7.97
N ALA A 51 -3.37 0.81 -9.18
CA ALA A 51 -3.02 2.21 -9.44
C ALA A 51 -4.19 3.16 -9.09
N ASP A 52 -5.42 2.79 -9.45
CA ASP A 52 -6.63 3.56 -9.15
C ASP A 52 -6.86 3.71 -7.65
N ILE A 53 -6.62 2.64 -6.87
CA ILE A 53 -6.71 2.68 -5.41
C ILE A 53 -5.68 3.64 -4.83
N VAL A 54 -4.42 3.56 -5.29
CA VAL A 54 -3.36 4.48 -4.84
C VAL A 54 -3.71 5.92 -5.20
N HIS A 55 -4.16 6.19 -6.42
CA HIS A 55 -4.61 7.51 -6.86
C HIS A 55 -5.77 8.04 -6.03
N ARG A 56 -6.76 7.20 -5.71
CA ARG A 56 -7.88 7.57 -4.84
C ARG A 56 -7.40 7.94 -3.43
N LEU A 57 -6.50 7.15 -2.84
CA LEU A 57 -5.92 7.44 -1.52
C LEU A 57 -5.16 8.77 -1.52
N ASN A 58 -4.32 9.00 -2.54
CA ASN A 58 -3.55 10.25 -2.65
C ASN A 58 -4.44 11.48 -2.85
N LYS A 59 -5.50 11.37 -3.68
CA LYS A 59 -6.50 12.45 -3.85
C LYS A 59 -7.19 12.82 -2.53
N GLN A 60 -7.28 11.86 -1.59
CA GLN A 60 -7.87 12.05 -0.26
C GLN A 60 -6.85 12.44 0.81
N GLY A 61 -5.60 12.71 0.42
CA GLY A 61 -4.52 13.11 1.32
C GLY A 61 -3.93 11.96 2.16
N ILE A 62 -4.24 10.70 1.84
CA ILE A 62 -3.71 9.52 2.52
C ILE A 62 -2.39 9.13 1.87
N PRO A 63 -1.25 9.17 2.58
CA PRO A 63 0.04 8.79 2.03
C PRO A 63 0.11 7.28 1.82
N VAL A 64 0.65 6.87 0.66
CA VAL A 64 0.92 5.46 0.34
C VAL A 64 2.43 5.24 0.24
N ILE A 65 2.95 4.21 0.90
CA ILE A 65 4.30 3.70 0.73
C ILE A 65 4.21 2.41 -0.09
N GLY A 66 4.68 2.44 -1.34
CA GLY A 66 4.73 1.25 -2.19
C GLY A 66 5.86 0.32 -1.78
N TRP A 67 5.55 -0.94 -1.51
CA TRP A 67 6.51 -2.02 -1.31
C TRP A 67 6.47 -2.91 -2.53
N GLN A 68 7.39 -2.73 -3.46
CA GLN A 68 7.51 -3.63 -4.61
C GLN A 68 7.87 -5.03 -4.11
N LEU A 69 7.05 -6.00 -4.52
CA LEU A 69 7.27 -7.41 -4.25
C LEU A 69 7.69 -8.08 -5.56
N LEU A 70 8.58 -9.05 -5.43
CA LEU A 70 9.00 -9.89 -6.54
C LEU A 70 8.04 -11.09 -6.66
N PRO A 71 8.01 -11.78 -7.81
CA PRO A 71 7.45 -13.11 -7.90
C PRO A 71 8.00 -14.03 -6.81
N VAL A 72 7.18 -14.98 -6.35
CA VAL A 72 7.53 -15.88 -5.23
C VAL A 72 8.78 -16.70 -5.54
N GLU A 73 8.91 -17.13 -6.79
CA GLU A 73 10.06 -17.84 -7.33
C GLU A 73 11.37 -17.03 -7.31
N GLN A 74 11.29 -15.70 -7.21
CA GLN A 74 12.44 -14.78 -7.10
C GLN A 74 12.71 -14.35 -5.64
N GLY A 75 12.01 -14.95 -4.68
CA GLY A 75 12.23 -14.71 -3.25
C GLY A 75 11.21 -13.77 -2.61
N TYR A 76 10.23 -13.25 -3.36
CA TYR A 76 9.10 -12.42 -2.91
C TYR A 76 9.47 -11.07 -2.29
N TRP A 77 10.22 -11.10 -1.19
CA TRP A 77 10.81 -9.93 -0.55
C TRP A 77 12.23 -9.69 -1.06
N TYR A 78 12.57 -8.41 -1.20
CA TYR A 78 13.95 -8.04 -1.43
C TYR A 78 14.86 -8.54 -0.31
N ASN A 79 15.98 -9.10 -0.71
CA ASN A 79 17.06 -9.55 0.15
C ASN A 79 18.39 -9.28 -0.58
N MET A 80 19.51 -9.61 0.06
CA MET A 80 20.84 -9.29 -0.48
C MET A 80 21.15 -10.00 -1.82
N ALA A 81 20.39 -11.03 -2.20
CA ALA A 81 20.67 -11.86 -3.36
C ALA A 81 19.78 -11.55 -4.58
N ASN A 82 18.68 -10.81 -4.44
CA ASN A 82 17.71 -10.59 -5.51
C ASN A 82 17.55 -9.11 -5.93
N ALA A 83 18.52 -8.26 -5.57
CA ALA A 83 18.56 -6.88 -6.06
C ALA A 83 18.53 -6.76 -7.61
N PRO A 84 19.15 -7.67 -8.40
CA PRO A 84 19.05 -7.61 -9.87
C PRO A 84 17.65 -7.85 -10.45
N GLU A 85 16.73 -8.42 -9.67
CA GLU A 85 15.34 -8.69 -10.10
C GLU A 85 14.43 -7.47 -9.96
N ALA A 86 14.95 -6.36 -9.41
CA ALA A 86 14.20 -5.12 -9.31
C ALA A 86 13.91 -4.53 -10.70
N VAL A 87 12.65 -4.13 -10.91
CA VAL A 87 12.17 -3.47 -12.13
C VAL A 87 11.77 -2.02 -11.90
#